data_AF-A0A5B7CYL9-F1
#
_entry.id   AF-A0A5B7CYL9-F1
#
_cell.length_a   1.000
_cell.length_b   1.000
_cell.length_c   1.000
_cell.angle_alpha   90.00
_cell.angle_beta   90.00
_cell.angle_gamma   90.00
#
_symmetry.space_group_name_H-M   'P 1'
#
loop_
_entity.id
_entity.type
_entity.pdbx_description
1 polymer ?
#
loop_
_entity_poly.entity_id
_entity_poly.type
_entity_poly.pdbx_seq_one_letter_code
_entity_poly.pdbx_strand_id
1 'polypeptide(L)'
;MNNAKNSGRLNEVRCDLLQKLCDLIFSDDLDQMEAVNLAYCLCHLLSDELTPGTSLLPQDISAEYVLCLMKEVTEKSLQWETVEQLFLWQLAKAHEIPVDCCLSVMPKLKFTSHSALVSNTHGEALSNILMMLRRESPTGILLRTLLLREFRMEDPTVVTILQYWVQRYEDKMANLINEVVNNKPQPSPNKRKRNQSTKASAVPLDQVLSHLNHLRTACGQTTFFALETMQDILQTAQNQCSETQKKKYGDLFALIEEEEEEEPAPEPQRKPKPSRGRKPKGRKKQESESEEESSEVDCQDSVMQFSPRSQLETFQ
;
A
#
# COMPACT_ATOMS: atom_id res chain seq x y z
N MET A 1 -51.26 -22.65 24.65
CA MET A 1 -50.46 -21.70 25.48
C MET A 1 -49.02 -22.17 25.77
N ASN A 2 -48.70 -23.47 25.79
CA ASN A 2 -47.33 -23.94 26.08
C ASN A 2 -46.33 -23.81 24.91
N ASN A 3 -46.78 -23.90 23.65
CA ASN A 3 -45.90 -23.74 22.48
C ASN A 3 -45.37 -22.30 22.29
N ALA A 4 -46.16 -21.27 22.61
CA ALA A 4 -45.74 -19.88 22.47
C ALA A 4 -44.67 -19.48 23.51
N LYS A 5 -44.78 -19.98 24.75
CA LYS A 5 -43.78 -19.75 25.81
C LYS A 5 -42.47 -20.49 25.54
N ASN A 6 -42.51 -21.72 25.02
CA ASN A 6 -41.31 -22.45 24.60
C ASN A 6 -40.65 -21.82 23.37
N SER A 7 -41.43 -21.32 22.41
CA SER A 7 -40.90 -20.60 21.24
C SER A 7 -40.22 -19.29 21.65
N GLY A 8 -40.81 -18.51 22.57
CA GLY A 8 -40.20 -17.30 23.11
C GLY A 8 -38.87 -17.56 23.81
N ARG A 9 -38.79 -18.60 24.65
CA ARG A 9 -37.55 -18.97 25.36
C ARG A 9 -36.47 -19.52 24.42
N LEU A 10 -36.85 -20.24 23.38
CA LEU A 10 -35.91 -20.72 22.35
C LEU A 10 -35.31 -19.55 21.56
N ASN A 11 -36.12 -18.52 21.27
CA ASN A 11 -35.67 -17.33 20.57
C ASN A 11 -34.74 -16.47 21.45
N GLU A 12 -35.04 -16.35 22.75
CA GLU A 12 -34.17 -15.66 23.73
C GLU A 12 -32.78 -16.32 23.80
N VAL A 13 -32.73 -17.65 23.95
CA VAL A 13 -31.46 -18.40 23.95
C VAL A 13 -30.70 -18.24 22.63
N ARG A 14 -31.39 -18.18 21.49
CA ARG A 14 -30.77 -17.94 20.17
C ARG A 14 -30.19 -16.53 20.07
N CYS A 15 -30.91 -15.51 20.56
CA CYS A 15 -30.41 -14.14 20.61
C CYS A 15 -29.18 -14.02 21.50
N ASP A 16 -29.17 -14.67 22.67
CA ASP A 16 -28.02 -14.67 23.57
C ASP A 16 -26.79 -15.36 22.94
N LEU A 17 -27.00 -16.46 22.22
CA LEU A 17 -25.93 -17.15 21.50
C LEU A 17 -25.40 -16.32 20.33
N LEU A 18 -26.28 -15.65 19.59
CA LEU A 18 -25.88 -14.77 18.50
C LEU A 18 -25.09 -13.57 19.04
N GLN A 19 -25.52 -12.99 20.16
CA GLN A 19 -24.80 -11.89 20.81
C GLN A 19 -23.40 -12.33 21.22
N LYS A 20 -23.26 -13.49 21.87
CA LYS A 20 -21.94 -14.06 22.22
C LYS A 20 -21.07 -14.30 20.99
N LEU A 21 -21.64 -14.77 19.89
CA LEU A 21 -20.92 -14.92 18.63
C LEU A 21 -20.47 -13.57 18.08
N CYS A 22 -21.32 -12.55 18.09
CA CYS A 22 -20.93 -11.19 17.69
C CYS A 22 -19.81 -10.65 18.59
N ASP A 23 -19.94 -10.80 19.91
CA ASP A 23 -18.92 -10.35 20.86
C ASP A 23 -17.58 -11.03 20.58
N LEU A 24 -17.59 -12.32 20.24
CA LEU A 24 -16.41 -13.09 19.84
C LEU A 24 -15.82 -12.59 18.52
N ILE A 25 -16.65 -12.41 17.48
CA ILE A 25 -16.23 -11.93 16.15
C ILE A 25 -15.60 -10.54 16.23
N PHE A 26 -16.12 -9.68 17.11
CA PHE A 26 -15.65 -8.31 17.26
C PHE A 26 -14.63 -8.15 18.39
N SER A 27 -14.22 -9.24 19.04
CA SER A 27 -13.13 -9.22 20.01
C SER A 27 -11.83 -8.84 19.31
N ASP A 28 -11.04 -8.00 19.97
CA ASP A 28 -9.74 -7.61 19.44
C ASP A 28 -8.66 -8.67 19.69
N ASP A 29 -8.81 -9.45 20.77
CA ASP A 29 -7.89 -10.47 21.23
C ASP A 29 -8.66 -11.78 21.46
N LEU A 30 -8.50 -12.75 20.55
CA LEU A 30 -9.06 -14.08 20.72
C LEU A 30 -8.05 -14.96 21.45
N ASP A 31 -8.47 -15.58 22.55
CA ASP A 31 -7.65 -16.62 23.17
C ASP A 31 -7.65 -17.92 22.35
N GLN A 32 -6.78 -18.87 22.72
CA GLN A 32 -6.66 -20.14 22.00
C GLN A 32 -7.97 -20.94 21.97
N MET A 33 -8.76 -20.92 23.06
CA MET A 33 -10.02 -21.65 23.15
C MET A 33 -11.10 -21.00 22.28
N GLU A 34 -11.15 -19.67 22.30
CA GLU A 34 -12.01 -18.84 21.48
C GLU A 34 -11.75 -19.04 19.98
N ALA A 35 -10.47 -19.06 19.58
CA ALA A 35 -10.07 -19.36 18.21
C ALA A 35 -10.46 -20.78 17.80
N VAL A 36 -10.30 -21.77 18.69
CA VAL A 36 -10.76 -23.15 18.48
C VAL A 36 -12.27 -23.19 18.24
N ASN A 37 -13.05 -22.53 19.10
CA ASN A 37 -14.51 -22.46 18.96
C ASN A 37 -14.94 -21.81 17.63
N LEU A 38 -14.28 -20.72 17.24
CA LEU A 38 -14.59 -20.00 16.00
C LEU A 38 -14.35 -20.85 14.76
N ALA A 39 -13.27 -21.61 14.74
CA ALA A 39 -12.99 -22.54 13.65
C ALA A 39 -13.95 -23.73 13.61
N TYR A 40 -14.36 -24.27 14.78
CA TYR A 40 -15.45 -25.25 14.83
C TYR A 40 -16.74 -24.70 14.22
N CYS A 41 -17.09 -23.46 14.54
CA CYS A 41 -18.22 -22.78 13.92
C CYS A 41 -18.06 -22.64 12.40
N LEU A 42 -16.89 -22.21 11.93
CA LEU A 42 -16.60 -22.06 10.50
C LEU A 42 -16.68 -23.40 9.75
N CYS A 43 -16.10 -24.48 10.30
CA CYS A 43 -16.22 -25.81 9.70
C CYS A 43 -17.65 -26.34 9.67
N HIS A 44 -18.46 -26.00 10.68
CA HIS A 44 -19.88 -26.34 10.68
C HIS A 44 -20.68 -25.56 9.64
N LEU A 45 -20.40 -24.27 9.44
CA LEU A 45 -21.06 -23.45 8.42
C LEU A 45 -20.70 -23.92 7.01
N LEU A 46 -19.44 -24.31 6.81
CA LEU A 46 -18.89 -24.63 5.50
C LEU A 46 -18.77 -26.14 5.26
N SER A 47 -19.50 -26.97 6.01
CA SER A 47 -19.37 -28.44 5.96
C SER A 47 -19.58 -29.02 4.56
N ASP A 48 -20.37 -28.32 3.74
CA ASP A 48 -20.69 -28.72 2.38
C ASP A 48 -19.65 -28.22 1.35
N GLU A 49 -18.92 -27.13 1.64
CA GLU A 49 -17.94 -26.50 0.75
C GLU A 49 -16.49 -26.96 0.99
N LEU A 50 -16.16 -27.37 2.22
CA LEU A 50 -14.80 -27.79 2.62
C LEU A 50 -14.46 -29.27 2.31
N THR A 51 -15.26 -29.93 1.45
CA THR A 51 -15.20 -31.34 1.02
C THR A 51 -15.52 -32.42 2.08
N PRO A 52 -16.25 -33.49 1.69
CA PRO A 52 -16.55 -34.63 2.56
C PRO A 52 -15.36 -35.59 2.60
N GLY A 53 -14.64 -35.63 3.73
CA GLY A 53 -13.55 -36.60 3.96
C GLY A 53 -12.37 -36.03 4.75
N THR A 54 -12.25 -34.72 4.81
CA THR A 54 -11.34 -34.01 5.70
C THR A 54 -12.09 -33.64 6.97
N SER A 55 -12.25 -34.61 7.88
CA SER A 55 -12.46 -34.27 9.29
C SER A 55 -11.15 -33.69 9.81
N LEU A 56 -10.89 -32.44 9.46
CA LEU A 56 -9.64 -31.75 9.74
C LEU A 56 -9.94 -30.54 10.58
N LEU A 57 -10.43 -30.74 11.80
CA LEU A 57 -10.00 -29.86 12.88
C LEU A 57 -9.08 -30.72 13.74
N PRO A 58 -7.77 -30.46 13.73
CA PRO A 58 -6.91 -31.00 14.77
C PRO A 58 -7.45 -30.50 16.12
N GLN A 59 -7.27 -31.29 17.18
CA GLN A 59 -7.66 -30.87 18.54
C GLN A 59 -7.02 -29.53 18.94
N ASP A 60 -5.90 -29.19 18.30
CA ASP A 60 -5.21 -27.91 18.42
C ASP A 60 -5.19 -27.17 17.08
N ILE A 61 -5.75 -25.97 17.05
CA ILE A 61 -5.64 -25.08 15.89
C ILE A 61 -4.30 -24.36 15.99
N SER A 62 -3.36 -24.80 15.17
CA SER A 62 -2.04 -24.18 15.06
C SER A 62 -2.03 -23.09 13.99
N ALA A 63 -1.09 -22.15 14.10
CA ALA A 63 -0.86 -21.15 13.06
C ALA A 63 -0.56 -21.78 11.68
N GLU A 64 0.12 -22.94 11.64
CA GLU A 64 0.41 -23.66 10.40
C GLU A 64 -0.86 -24.20 9.72
N TYR A 65 -1.81 -24.71 10.52
CA TYR A 65 -3.10 -25.15 10.00
C TYR A 65 -3.89 -23.98 9.41
N VAL A 66 -4.00 -22.87 10.16
CA VAL A 66 -4.70 -21.66 9.69
C VAL A 66 -4.02 -21.08 8.45
N LEU A 67 -2.69 -21.10 8.41
CA LEU A 67 -1.91 -20.69 7.23
C LEU A 67 -2.26 -21.53 5.99
N CYS A 68 -2.38 -22.86 6.15
CA CYS A 68 -2.78 -23.76 5.07
C CYS A 68 -4.23 -23.47 4.62
N LEU A 69 -5.14 -23.36 5.59
CA LEU A 69 -6.55 -23.03 5.35
C LEU A 69 -6.66 -21.73 4.55
N MET A 70 -6.00 -20.66 4.98
CA MET A 70 -6.02 -19.36 4.32
C MET A 70 -5.60 -19.47 2.85
N LYS A 71 -4.51 -20.19 2.55
CA LYS A 71 -4.04 -20.36 1.16
C LYS A 71 -5.06 -21.07 0.26
N GLU A 72 -5.84 -21.99 0.80
CA GLU A 72 -6.82 -22.78 0.04
C GLU A 72 -8.16 -22.06 -0.12
N VAL A 73 -8.60 -21.32 0.90
CA VAL A 73 -9.96 -20.80 0.96
C VAL A 73 -10.09 -19.32 0.66
N THR A 74 -9.03 -18.50 0.74
CA THR A 74 -9.13 -17.03 0.60
C THR A 74 -9.81 -16.58 -0.71
N GLU A 75 -9.60 -17.29 -1.82
CA GLU A 75 -10.26 -16.94 -3.08
C GLU A 75 -11.73 -17.38 -3.12
N LYS A 76 -12.03 -18.57 -2.55
CA LYS A 76 -13.40 -19.09 -2.45
C LYS A 76 -14.24 -18.25 -1.50
N SER A 77 -13.63 -17.80 -0.40
CA SER A 77 -14.29 -17.04 0.65
C SER A 77 -14.79 -15.67 0.20
N LEU A 78 -14.38 -15.18 -0.98
CA LEU A 78 -14.93 -13.96 -1.57
C LEU A 78 -16.42 -14.10 -1.95
N GLN A 79 -16.93 -15.34 -2.06
CA GLN A 79 -18.35 -15.62 -2.33
C GLN A 79 -19.13 -16.00 -1.06
N TRP A 80 -18.43 -16.13 0.09
CA TRP A 80 -19.05 -16.45 1.37
C TRP A 80 -19.85 -15.26 1.90
N GLU A 81 -20.80 -15.56 2.78
CA GLU A 81 -21.55 -14.55 3.50
C GLU A 81 -20.64 -13.74 4.43
N THR A 82 -21.06 -12.53 4.80
CA THR A 82 -20.29 -11.62 5.67
C THR A 82 -19.81 -12.29 6.96
N VAL A 83 -20.68 -13.06 7.63
CA VAL A 83 -20.33 -13.72 8.91
C VAL A 83 -19.24 -14.77 8.72
N GLU A 84 -19.30 -15.55 7.65
CA GLU A 84 -18.31 -16.58 7.32
C GLU A 84 -16.96 -15.94 7.00
N GLN A 85 -16.95 -14.83 6.26
CA GLN A 85 -15.72 -14.07 6.01
C GLN A 85 -15.16 -13.50 7.31
N LEU A 86 -15.99 -12.97 8.20
CA LEU A 86 -15.55 -12.45 9.49
C LEU A 86 -14.89 -13.53 10.34
N PHE A 87 -15.47 -14.74 10.41
CA PHE A 87 -14.85 -15.86 11.11
C PHE A 87 -13.46 -16.20 10.57
N LEU A 88 -13.32 -16.30 9.24
CA LEU A 88 -12.03 -16.57 8.60
C LEU A 88 -10.98 -15.51 8.96
N TRP A 89 -11.34 -14.24 8.83
CA TRP A 89 -10.40 -13.14 9.06
C TRP A 89 -10.04 -12.98 10.53
N GLN A 90 -10.95 -13.28 11.46
CA GLN A 90 -10.64 -13.31 12.88
C GLN A 90 -9.68 -14.44 13.24
N LEU A 91 -9.85 -15.63 12.66
CA LEU A 91 -8.86 -16.71 12.81
C LEU A 91 -7.49 -16.30 12.26
N ALA A 92 -7.46 -15.64 11.10
CA ALA A 92 -6.22 -15.15 10.50
C ALA A 92 -5.53 -14.09 11.38
N LYS A 93 -6.30 -13.19 11.99
CA LYS A 93 -5.81 -12.18 12.94
C LYS A 93 -5.24 -12.83 14.20
N ALA A 94 -5.98 -13.76 14.81
CA ALA A 94 -5.58 -14.42 16.06
C ALA A 94 -4.28 -15.22 15.93
N HIS A 95 -3.98 -15.75 14.74
CA HIS A 95 -2.77 -16.52 14.47
C HIS A 95 -1.68 -15.72 13.76
N GLU A 96 -1.82 -14.39 13.66
CA GLU A 96 -0.85 -13.49 13.03
C GLU A 96 -0.43 -13.92 11.63
N ILE A 97 -1.40 -14.33 10.82
CA ILE A 97 -1.12 -14.83 9.46
C ILE A 97 -0.46 -13.72 8.63
N PRO A 98 0.66 -14.01 7.92
CA PRO A 98 1.33 -13.01 7.10
C PRO A 98 0.49 -12.62 5.88
N VAL A 99 0.55 -11.34 5.50
CA VAL A 99 -0.24 -10.78 4.40
C VAL A 99 -0.01 -11.48 3.06
N ASP A 100 1.20 -12.04 2.85
CA ASP A 100 1.60 -12.74 1.63
C ASP A 100 0.65 -13.87 1.23
N CYS A 101 -0.06 -14.46 2.19
CA CYS A 101 -1.00 -15.54 1.93
C CYS A 101 -2.25 -15.09 1.18
N CYS A 102 -2.60 -13.81 1.27
CA CYS A 102 -3.82 -13.24 0.71
C CYS A 102 -3.56 -12.30 -0.47
N LEU A 103 -2.29 -12.08 -0.85
CA LEU A 103 -1.94 -11.15 -1.93
C LEU A 103 -2.48 -11.57 -3.30
N SER A 104 -2.63 -12.86 -3.55
CA SER A 104 -3.11 -13.39 -4.84
C SER A 104 -4.52 -12.93 -5.19
N VAL A 105 -5.36 -12.64 -4.19
CA VAL A 105 -6.72 -12.15 -4.40
C VAL A 105 -6.79 -10.64 -4.54
N MET A 106 -5.77 -9.89 -4.09
CA MET A 106 -5.80 -8.42 -4.05
C MET A 106 -6.21 -7.77 -5.38
N PRO A 107 -5.68 -8.17 -6.56
CA PRO A 107 -6.11 -7.57 -7.84
C PRO A 107 -7.56 -7.88 -8.23
N LYS A 108 -8.16 -8.93 -7.65
CA LYS A 108 -9.54 -9.39 -7.91
C LYS A 108 -10.56 -8.71 -7.01
N LEU A 109 -10.10 -8.04 -5.95
CA LEU A 109 -10.98 -7.44 -4.97
C LEU A 109 -11.71 -6.22 -5.54
N LYS A 110 -13.04 -6.21 -5.40
CA LYS A 110 -13.91 -5.14 -5.87
C LYS A 110 -14.32 -4.27 -4.70
N PHE A 111 -13.95 -2.99 -4.78
CA PHE A 111 -14.54 -1.95 -3.95
C PHE A 111 -15.86 -1.49 -4.55
N THR A 112 -16.81 -1.17 -3.69
CA THR A 112 -18.05 -0.50 -4.05
C THR A 112 -18.35 0.56 -3.01
N SER A 113 -18.68 1.77 -3.45
CA SER A 113 -19.16 2.81 -2.55
C SER A 113 -20.53 2.45 -1.99
N HIS A 114 -20.86 3.03 -0.84
CA HIS A 114 -22.17 2.86 -0.19
C HIS A 114 -23.37 3.34 -1.05
N SER A 115 -23.13 4.07 -2.14
CA SER A 115 -24.16 4.60 -3.04
C SER A 115 -24.44 3.72 -4.26
N ALA A 116 -23.64 2.68 -4.52
CA ALA A 116 -23.81 1.78 -5.65
C ALA A 116 -24.70 0.58 -5.27
N LEU A 117 -25.45 0.04 -6.24
CA LEU A 117 -26.26 -1.17 -6.05
C LEU A 117 -25.35 -2.30 -5.53
N VAL A 118 -25.60 -2.75 -4.30
CA VAL A 118 -24.78 -3.75 -3.59
C VAL A 118 -24.92 -5.10 -4.29
N SER A 119 -23.98 -5.40 -5.18
CA SER A 119 -23.82 -6.74 -5.75
C SER A 119 -22.33 -7.04 -5.85
N ASN A 120 -21.90 -8.12 -5.19
CA ASN A 120 -20.54 -8.67 -5.23
C ASN A 120 -19.44 -7.67 -4.80
N THR A 121 -19.55 -7.20 -3.57
CA THR A 121 -18.59 -6.32 -2.89
C THR A 121 -17.71 -7.16 -1.98
N HIS A 122 -16.40 -6.96 -1.96
CA HIS A 122 -15.50 -7.74 -1.09
C HIS A 122 -15.04 -6.92 0.12
N GLY A 123 -16.00 -6.31 0.85
CA GLY A 123 -15.73 -5.31 1.89
C GLY A 123 -14.91 -5.88 3.07
N GLU A 124 -15.25 -7.09 3.50
CA GLU A 124 -14.62 -7.79 4.63
C GLU A 124 -13.18 -8.17 4.27
N ALA A 125 -12.96 -8.81 3.12
CA ALA A 125 -11.62 -9.15 2.63
C ALA A 125 -10.74 -7.91 2.40
N LEU A 126 -11.28 -6.87 1.76
CA LEU A 126 -10.55 -5.62 1.53
C LEU A 126 -10.13 -4.98 2.85
N SER A 127 -11.06 -4.84 3.79
CA SER A 127 -10.78 -4.19 5.08
C SER A 127 -9.70 -4.94 5.85
N ASN A 128 -9.77 -6.27 5.92
CA ASN A 128 -8.78 -7.08 6.63
C ASN A 128 -7.40 -7.04 5.96
N ILE A 129 -7.32 -7.22 4.64
CA ILE A 129 -6.05 -7.15 3.91
C ILE A 129 -5.42 -5.75 4.04
N LEU A 130 -6.22 -4.68 3.97
CA LEU A 130 -5.75 -3.32 4.21
C LEU A 130 -5.16 -3.14 5.62
N MET A 131 -5.83 -3.68 6.63
CA MET A 131 -5.35 -3.64 8.01
C MET A 131 -4.05 -4.43 8.18
N MET A 132 -3.90 -5.58 7.52
CA MET A 132 -2.64 -6.33 7.49
C MET A 132 -1.53 -5.54 6.79
N LEU A 133 -1.78 -4.96 5.61
CA LEU A 133 -0.81 -4.15 4.86
C LEU A 133 -0.30 -2.93 5.63
N ARG A 134 -1.15 -2.31 6.47
CA ARG A 134 -0.75 -1.17 7.31
C ARG A 134 0.26 -1.53 8.41
N ARG A 135 0.35 -2.82 8.79
CA ARG A 135 1.32 -3.31 9.76
C ARG A 135 2.66 -3.67 9.12
N GLU A 136 2.69 -3.81 7.80
CA GLU A 136 3.87 -4.20 7.03
C GLU A 136 4.69 -2.99 6.55
N SER A 137 6.01 -3.21 6.42
CA SER A 137 6.86 -2.29 5.67
C SER A 137 6.73 -2.54 4.16
N PRO A 138 6.79 -1.51 3.30
CA PRO A 138 6.61 -1.71 1.87
C PRO A 138 7.72 -2.60 1.31
N THR A 139 7.34 -3.53 0.43
CA THR A 139 8.26 -4.39 -0.35
C THR A 139 7.88 -4.36 -1.81
N GLY A 140 8.79 -4.73 -2.70
CA GLY A 140 8.51 -4.76 -4.15
C GLY A 140 7.37 -5.70 -4.52
N ILE A 141 7.18 -6.81 -3.80
CA ILE A 141 6.09 -7.75 -4.03
C ILE A 141 4.75 -7.11 -3.64
N LEU A 142 4.69 -6.48 -2.45
CA LEU A 142 3.48 -5.83 -1.96
C LEU A 142 3.07 -4.66 -2.87
N LEU A 143 4.02 -3.78 -3.20
CA LEU A 143 3.77 -2.63 -4.06
C LEU A 143 3.30 -3.06 -5.45
N ARG A 144 3.96 -4.03 -6.09
CA ARG A 144 3.55 -4.54 -7.41
C ARG A 144 2.15 -5.13 -7.35
N THR A 145 1.86 -5.94 -6.34
CA THR A 145 0.54 -6.56 -6.18
C THR A 145 -0.55 -5.51 -6.01
N LEU A 146 -0.31 -4.46 -5.22
CA LEU A 146 -1.24 -3.35 -5.06
C LEU A 146 -1.47 -2.60 -6.37
N LEU A 147 -0.41 -2.27 -7.10
CA LEU A 147 -0.49 -1.52 -8.35
C LEU A 147 -1.10 -2.33 -9.50
N LEU A 148 -1.11 -3.66 -9.44
CA LEU A 148 -1.82 -4.53 -10.40
C LEU A 148 -3.34 -4.42 -10.28
N ARG A 149 -3.86 -3.94 -9.14
CA ARG A 149 -5.30 -3.72 -8.97
C ARG A 149 -5.77 -2.61 -9.89
N GLU A 150 -6.90 -2.84 -10.55
CA GLU A 150 -7.52 -1.90 -11.48
C GLU A 150 -7.68 -0.52 -10.82
N PHE A 151 -7.32 0.52 -11.57
CA PHE A 151 -7.46 1.89 -11.10
C PHE A 151 -8.91 2.38 -11.25
N ARG A 152 -9.49 2.89 -10.15
CA ARG A 152 -10.78 3.57 -10.13
C ARG A 152 -10.71 4.75 -9.16
N MET A 153 -11.26 5.90 -9.53
CA MET A 153 -11.19 7.12 -8.72
C MET A 153 -11.94 6.98 -7.40
N GLU A 154 -13.07 6.28 -7.41
CA GLU A 154 -13.93 6.07 -6.25
C GLU A 154 -13.37 5.02 -5.29
N ASP A 155 -12.31 4.31 -5.68
CA ASP A 155 -11.73 3.22 -4.92
C ASP A 155 -10.51 3.69 -4.11
N PRO A 156 -10.65 3.91 -2.79
CA PRO A 156 -9.59 4.50 -1.97
C PRO A 156 -8.51 3.48 -1.58
N THR A 157 -8.67 2.19 -1.92
CA THR A 157 -7.86 1.10 -1.36
C THR A 157 -6.37 1.29 -1.62
N VAL A 158 -5.98 1.50 -2.89
CA VAL A 158 -4.55 1.60 -3.26
C VAL A 158 -3.98 2.90 -2.74
N VAL A 159 -4.67 4.02 -2.96
CA VAL A 159 -4.18 5.34 -2.56
C VAL A 159 -3.99 5.46 -1.05
N THR A 160 -4.88 4.86 -0.24
CA THR A 160 -4.79 4.90 1.23
C THR A 160 -3.51 4.21 1.73
N ILE A 161 -3.15 3.06 1.16
CA ILE A 161 -1.92 2.35 1.53
C ILE A 161 -0.68 3.09 1.03
N LEU A 162 -0.72 3.60 -0.21
CA LEU A 162 0.40 4.38 -0.75
C LEU A 162 0.67 5.63 0.09
N GLN A 163 -0.36 6.39 0.47
CA GLN A 163 -0.22 7.53 1.38
C GLN A 163 0.39 7.12 2.72
N TYR A 164 -0.13 6.05 3.32
CA TYR A 164 0.35 5.55 4.61
C TYR A 164 1.84 5.17 4.57
N TRP A 165 2.29 4.53 3.48
CA TRP A 165 3.68 4.14 3.31
C TRP A 165 4.60 5.28 2.90
N VAL A 166 4.16 6.18 2.01
CA VAL A 166 4.95 7.36 1.64
C VAL A 166 5.27 8.23 2.85
N GLN A 167 4.29 8.42 3.75
CA GLN A 167 4.49 9.20 4.97
C GLN A 167 5.52 8.59 5.94
N ARG A 168 5.77 7.27 5.88
CA ARG A 168 6.62 6.55 6.85
C ARG A 168 7.93 6.04 6.26
N TYR A 169 7.96 5.83 4.95
CA TYR A 169 9.00 5.10 4.22
C TYR A 169 9.31 5.82 2.91
N GLU A 170 9.38 7.14 2.94
CA GLU A 170 9.47 8.05 1.78
C GLU A 170 10.53 7.60 0.75
N ASP A 171 11.80 7.53 1.16
CA ASP A 171 12.91 7.10 0.30
C ASP A 171 12.75 5.66 -0.20
N LYS A 172 12.29 4.76 0.67
CA LYS A 172 12.09 3.34 0.31
C LYS A 172 10.98 3.20 -0.73
N MET A 173 9.92 3.99 -0.62
CA MET A 173 8.82 4.02 -1.57
C MET A 173 9.28 4.56 -2.93
N ALA A 174 10.05 5.65 -2.97
CA ALA A 174 10.61 6.19 -4.21
C ALA A 174 11.47 5.12 -4.92
N ASN A 175 12.36 4.46 -4.19
CA ASN A 175 13.18 3.36 -4.74
C ASN A 175 12.34 2.19 -5.28
N LEU A 176 11.31 1.76 -4.55
CA LEU A 176 10.42 0.68 -5.00
C LEU A 176 9.61 1.08 -6.24
N ILE A 177 9.14 2.33 -6.33
CA ILE A 177 8.45 2.84 -7.51
C ILE A 177 9.40 2.88 -8.70
N ASN A 178 10.66 3.28 -8.50
CA ASN A 178 11.69 3.25 -9.54
C ASN A 178 11.83 1.85 -10.13
N GLU A 179 11.94 0.84 -9.26
CA GLU A 179 11.98 -0.56 -9.67
C GLU A 179 10.71 -1.01 -10.39
N VAL A 180 9.54 -0.43 -10.12
CA VAL A 180 8.32 -0.78 -10.83
C VAL A 180 8.30 -0.14 -12.22
N VAL A 181 8.61 1.15 -12.33
CA VAL A 181 8.64 1.92 -13.59
C VAL A 181 9.68 1.37 -14.55
N ASN A 182 10.86 1.02 -14.06
CA ASN A 182 11.97 0.55 -14.89
C ASN A 182 11.96 -0.97 -15.16
N ASN A 183 11.05 -1.74 -14.54
CA ASN A 183 10.97 -3.18 -14.78
C ASN A 183 10.30 -3.47 -16.13
N LYS A 184 11.12 -3.48 -17.18
CA LYS A 184 10.70 -3.90 -18.51
C LYS A 184 10.40 -5.40 -18.49
N PRO A 185 9.24 -5.87 -18.98
CA PRO A 185 9.03 -7.29 -19.19
C PRO A 185 10.08 -7.80 -20.18
N GLN A 186 11.02 -8.62 -19.69
CA GLN A 186 12.06 -9.22 -20.52
C GLN A 186 11.41 -9.99 -21.68
N PRO A 187 11.67 -9.64 -22.95
CA PRO A 187 11.23 -10.45 -24.07
C PRO A 187 12.15 -11.67 -24.13
N SER A 188 11.85 -12.72 -23.37
CA SER A 188 12.68 -13.94 -23.38
C SER A 188 12.59 -14.62 -24.75
N PRO A 189 13.66 -14.61 -25.57
CA PRO A 189 13.68 -15.32 -26.83
C PRO A 189 14.41 -16.64 -26.58
N ASN A 190 13.76 -17.60 -25.90
CA ASN A 190 14.00 -19.03 -26.14
C ASN A 190 13.25 -19.96 -25.19
N LYS A 191 12.79 -21.05 -25.80
CA LYS A 191 12.29 -22.28 -25.18
C LYS A 191 13.28 -22.78 -24.12
N ARG A 192 12.83 -22.93 -22.86
CA ARG A 192 13.13 -24.10 -22.00
C ARG A 192 12.12 -24.17 -20.86
N LYS A 193 11.45 -25.30 -20.82
CA LYS A 193 10.40 -25.71 -19.89
C LYS A 193 11.08 -26.24 -18.61
N ARG A 194 11.18 -25.45 -17.52
CA ARG A 194 11.36 -25.98 -16.16
C ARG A 194 11.14 -24.90 -15.09
N ASN A 195 10.30 -25.26 -14.11
CA ASN A 195 9.97 -24.60 -12.84
C ASN A 195 9.12 -23.31 -12.90
N GLN A 196 7.88 -23.50 -12.48
CA GLN A 196 6.82 -22.51 -12.32
C GLN A 196 6.96 -21.92 -10.91
N SER A 197 7.78 -20.90 -10.76
CA SER A 197 7.80 -20.01 -9.59
C SER A 197 7.50 -18.60 -10.10
N THR A 198 6.29 -18.12 -9.78
CA THR A 198 5.86 -16.71 -9.79
C THR A 198 6.55 -15.80 -10.82
N LYS A 199 6.11 -15.87 -12.09
CA LYS A 199 6.31 -14.75 -13.02
C LYS A 199 5.55 -13.55 -12.46
N ALA A 200 6.23 -12.63 -11.79
CA ALA A 200 5.67 -11.35 -11.42
C ALA A 200 5.22 -10.65 -12.71
N SER A 201 3.91 -10.50 -12.90
CA SER A 201 3.35 -9.74 -14.02
C SER A 201 3.83 -8.29 -13.89
N ALA A 202 4.49 -7.78 -14.94
CA ALA A 202 4.89 -6.38 -14.98
C ALA A 202 3.63 -5.49 -14.90
N VAL A 203 3.67 -4.46 -14.06
CA VAL A 203 2.59 -3.48 -13.96
C VAL A 203 2.67 -2.57 -15.18
N PRO A 204 1.59 -2.38 -15.96
CA PRO A 204 1.58 -1.43 -17.06
C PRO A 204 1.92 -0.01 -16.59
N LEU A 205 2.78 0.71 -17.33
CA LEU A 205 3.18 2.07 -16.97
C LEU A 205 1.98 3.01 -16.78
N ASP A 206 0.95 2.88 -17.63
CA ASP A 206 -0.27 3.69 -17.52
C ASP A 206 -1.02 3.48 -16.20
N GLN A 207 -0.98 2.26 -15.67
CA GLN A 207 -1.60 1.90 -14.39
C GLN A 207 -0.80 2.47 -13.22
N VAL A 208 0.53 2.42 -13.29
CA VAL A 208 1.42 3.08 -12.32
C VAL A 208 1.14 4.59 -12.28
N LEU A 209 1.11 5.25 -13.45
CA LEU A 209 0.85 6.68 -13.56
C LEU A 209 -0.54 7.08 -13.06
N SER A 210 -1.57 6.26 -13.31
CA SER A 210 -2.91 6.50 -12.78
C SER A 210 -2.93 6.49 -11.25
N HIS A 211 -2.28 5.50 -10.62
CA HIS A 211 -2.17 5.41 -9.16
C HIS A 211 -1.31 6.55 -8.57
N LEU A 212 -0.19 6.92 -9.21
CA LEU A 212 0.65 8.04 -8.78
C LEU A 212 -0.06 9.38 -8.90
N ASN A 213 -0.84 9.60 -9.96
CA ASN A 213 -1.62 10.83 -10.10
C ASN A 213 -2.72 10.92 -9.04
N HIS A 214 -3.39 9.81 -8.72
CA HIS A 214 -4.36 9.79 -7.62
C HIS A 214 -3.68 10.03 -6.27
N LEU A 215 -2.52 9.39 -6.04
CA LEU A 215 -1.69 9.67 -4.87
C LEU A 215 -1.33 11.15 -4.78
N ARG A 216 -0.92 11.81 -5.87
CA ARG A 216 -0.66 13.25 -5.90
C ARG A 216 -1.87 14.07 -5.46
N THR A 217 -3.06 13.76 -5.96
CA THR A 217 -4.27 14.51 -5.60
C THR A 217 -4.73 14.26 -4.16
N ALA A 218 -4.48 13.07 -3.62
CA ALA A 218 -4.88 12.70 -2.27
C ALA A 218 -3.83 13.11 -1.23
N CYS A 219 -2.55 13.02 -1.58
CA CYS A 219 -1.42 13.38 -0.75
C CYS A 219 -1.18 14.88 -0.94
N GLY A 220 -1.69 15.70 -0.03
CA GLY A 220 -1.34 17.13 0.03
C GLY A 220 0.13 17.40 0.36
N GLN A 221 1.00 16.38 0.33
CA GLN A 221 2.43 16.45 0.59
C GLN A 221 3.18 16.51 -0.72
N THR A 222 3.72 17.70 -1.04
CA THR A 222 4.59 17.91 -2.19
C THR A 222 5.99 17.33 -1.99
N THR A 223 6.42 17.10 -0.75
CA THR A 223 7.78 16.66 -0.40
C THR A 223 8.16 15.33 -1.05
N PHE A 224 7.24 14.36 -1.05
CA PHE A 224 7.49 13.06 -1.66
C PHE A 224 7.77 13.15 -3.16
N PHE A 225 7.01 14.02 -3.85
CA PHE A 225 7.23 14.25 -5.28
C PHE A 225 8.43 15.15 -5.54
N ALA A 226 8.85 15.98 -4.58
CA ALA A 226 10.05 16.82 -4.66
C ALA A 226 11.36 16.05 -4.38
N LEU A 227 11.30 14.79 -3.95
CA LEU A 227 12.50 13.96 -3.82
C LEU A 227 13.21 13.83 -5.17
N GLU A 228 14.53 14.03 -5.18
CA GLU A 228 15.39 13.89 -6.37
C GLU A 228 15.17 12.55 -7.08
N THR A 229 15.13 11.45 -6.32
CA THR A 229 14.82 10.12 -6.86
C THR A 229 13.45 10.05 -7.53
N MET A 230 12.44 10.75 -7.01
CA MET A 230 11.10 10.78 -7.59
C MET A 230 11.04 11.67 -8.84
N GLN A 231 11.78 12.78 -8.86
CA GLN A 231 11.96 13.65 -10.03
C GLN A 231 12.56 12.85 -11.21
N ASP A 232 13.64 12.11 -10.97
CA ASP A 232 14.27 11.22 -11.96
C ASP A 232 13.30 10.16 -12.50
N ILE A 233 12.51 9.56 -11.61
CA ILE A 233 11.51 8.55 -11.97
C ILE A 233 10.42 9.16 -12.85
N LEU A 234 9.91 10.35 -12.50
CA LEU A 234 8.88 11.04 -13.27
C LEU A 234 9.41 11.42 -14.65
N GLN A 235 10.63 11.95 -14.76
CA GLN A 235 11.26 12.25 -16.03
C GLN A 235 11.44 11.00 -16.90
N THR A 236 11.92 9.90 -16.28
CA THR A 236 12.07 8.60 -16.94
C THR A 236 10.73 8.03 -17.43
N ALA A 237 9.66 8.18 -16.65
CA ALA A 237 8.32 7.74 -17.01
C ALA A 237 7.71 8.63 -18.12
N GLN A 238 7.92 9.94 -18.07
CA GLN A 238 7.46 10.89 -19.09
C GLN A 238 8.10 10.59 -20.45
N ASN A 239 9.39 10.27 -20.47
CA ASN A 239 10.12 9.89 -21.68
C ASN A 239 9.62 8.58 -22.32
N GLN A 240 8.97 7.70 -21.54
CA GLN A 240 8.36 6.46 -22.01
C GLN A 240 6.90 6.63 -22.45
N CYS A 241 6.30 7.79 -22.20
CA CYS A 241 4.90 8.07 -22.48
C CYS A 241 4.65 8.55 -23.91
N SER A 242 3.51 8.13 -24.47
CA SER A 242 2.95 8.74 -25.68
C SER A 242 2.41 10.15 -25.41
N GLU A 243 2.20 10.96 -26.46
CA GLU A 243 1.66 12.31 -26.29
C GLU A 243 0.25 12.34 -25.67
N THR A 244 -0.56 11.31 -25.92
CA THR A 244 -1.86 11.17 -25.26
C THR A 244 -1.71 10.98 -23.75
N GLN A 245 -0.72 10.20 -23.32
CA GLN A 245 -0.46 9.96 -21.90
C GLN A 245 0.15 11.20 -21.22
N LYS A 246 1.07 11.91 -21.89
CA LYS A 246 1.63 13.17 -21.38
C LYS A 246 0.52 14.21 -21.13
N LYS A 247 -0.46 14.31 -22.03
CA LYS A 247 -1.64 15.16 -21.83
C LYS A 247 -2.52 14.69 -20.68
N LYS A 248 -2.74 13.36 -20.55
CA LYS A 248 -3.58 12.78 -19.49
C LYS A 248 -2.99 13.01 -18.09
N TYR A 249 -1.67 12.91 -17.93
CA TYR A 249 -0.96 13.09 -16.66
C TYR A 249 -0.18 14.40 -16.60
N GLY A 250 -0.64 15.43 -17.31
CA GLY A 250 0.06 16.72 -17.41
C GLY A 250 0.34 17.35 -16.05
N ASP A 251 -0.64 17.36 -15.15
CA ASP A 251 -0.49 17.90 -13.79
C ASP A 251 0.51 17.11 -12.93
N LEU A 252 0.72 15.82 -13.21
CA LEU A 252 1.73 15.01 -12.53
C LEU A 252 3.12 15.35 -13.04
N PHE A 253 3.28 15.51 -14.36
CA PHE A 253 4.56 15.86 -14.97
C PHE A 253 4.93 17.34 -14.80
N ALA A 254 3.96 18.21 -14.53
CA ALA A 254 4.22 19.60 -14.17
C ALA A 254 4.92 19.76 -12.81
N LEU A 255 5.01 18.69 -12.02
CA LEU A 255 5.81 18.65 -10.79
C LEU A 255 7.30 18.40 -11.06
N ILE A 256 7.68 18.09 -12.29
CA ILE A 256 9.09 17.93 -12.65
C ILE A 256 9.72 19.32 -12.58
N GLU A 257 10.63 19.51 -11.62
CA GLU A 257 11.45 20.70 -11.57
C GLU A 257 12.46 20.58 -12.71
N GLU A 258 12.43 21.53 -13.65
CA GLU A 258 13.46 21.62 -14.67
C GLU A 258 14.75 22.03 -13.96
N GLU A 259 15.76 21.14 -13.93
CA GLU A 259 17.13 21.59 -13.68
C GLU A 259 17.42 22.64 -14.75
N GLU A 260 17.54 23.91 -14.34
CA GLU A 260 18.18 24.91 -15.19
C GLU A 260 19.56 24.32 -15.52
N GLU A 261 19.75 23.84 -16.75
CA GLU A 261 21.09 23.59 -17.27
C GLU A 261 21.84 24.91 -17.08
N GLU A 262 22.70 25.00 -16.06
CA GLU A 262 23.69 26.06 -15.98
C GLU A 262 24.45 25.98 -17.30
N GLU A 263 24.13 26.92 -18.22
CA GLU A 263 24.86 27.04 -19.47
C GLU A 263 26.35 27.03 -19.12
N PRO A 264 27.15 26.11 -19.68
CA PRO A 264 28.57 26.09 -19.38
C PRO A 264 29.13 27.46 -19.79
N ALA A 265 29.66 28.19 -18.80
CA ALA A 265 30.21 29.52 -19.00
C ALA A 265 31.13 29.52 -20.24
N PRO A 266 30.98 30.50 -21.16
CA PRO A 266 31.67 30.47 -22.44
C PRO A 266 33.18 30.40 -22.21
N GLU A 267 33.82 29.33 -22.72
CA GLU A 267 35.26 29.15 -22.64
C GLU A 267 35.99 30.41 -23.15
N PRO A 268 36.98 30.96 -22.41
CA PRO A 268 37.75 32.09 -22.90
C PRO A 268 38.56 31.67 -24.12
N GLN A 269 38.24 32.27 -25.27
CA GLN A 269 38.92 32.12 -26.55
C GLN A 269 40.45 32.18 -26.38
N ARG A 270 41.12 31.05 -26.63
CA ARG A 270 42.58 30.95 -26.67
C ARG A 270 43.13 31.79 -27.82
N LYS A 271 43.69 32.97 -27.49
CA LYS A 271 44.56 33.73 -28.41
C LYS A 271 45.81 32.89 -28.77
N PRO A 272 46.28 32.92 -30.03
CA PRO A 272 47.46 32.15 -30.44
C PRO A 272 48.74 32.75 -29.83
N LYS A 273 49.64 31.87 -29.38
CA LYS A 273 50.95 32.20 -28.80
C LYS A 273 51.92 32.72 -29.88
N PRO A 274 52.72 33.76 -29.61
CA PRO A 274 54.03 33.88 -30.23
C PRO A 274 55.10 33.24 -29.33
N SER A 275 55.97 32.44 -29.94
CA SER A 275 57.10 31.80 -29.28
C SER A 275 58.26 32.79 -29.05
N ARG A 276 58.80 32.81 -27.83
CA ARG A 276 60.24 32.65 -27.48
C ARG A 276 60.59 33.41 -26.20
N GLY A 277 61.14 32.65 -25.24
CA GLY A 277 62.35 33.08 -24.54
C GLY A 277 62.24 33.63 -23.11
N ARG A 278 62.68 32.79 -22.17
CA ARG A 278 63.60 33.10 -21.04
C ARG A 278 63.04 33.83 -19.79
N LYS A 279 62.89 33.07 -18.70
CA LYS A 279 62.82 33.46 -17.27
C LYS A 279 64.20 33.97 -16.75
N PRO A 280 64.37 34.44 -15.48
CA PRO A 280 63.46 35.16 -14.55
C PRO A 280 64.18 36.25 -13.70
N LYS A 281 63.42 37.14 -13.01
CA LYS A 281 63.56 37.55 -11.57
C LYS A 281 62.83 38.86 -11.27
N GLY A 282 62.11 38.93 -10.15
CA GLY A 282 61.62 40.21 -9.60
C GLY A 282 60.58 40.10 -8.48
N ARG A 283 61.03 40.40 -7.27
CA ARG A 283 60.41 40.44 -5.92
C ARG A 283 59.16 41.35 -5.71
N LYS A 284 58.45 41.07 -4.60
CA LYS A 284 57.56 41.91 -3.73
C LYS A 284 56.15 42.23 -4.27
N LYS A 285 55.09 42.51 -3.48
CA LYS A 285 54.60 42.31 -2.08
C LYS A 285 53.22 43.06 -2.06
N GLN A 286 52.33 42.72 -1.11
CA GLN A 286 51.16 43.45 -0.55
C GLN A 286 49.79 43.02 -1.11
N GLU A 287 48.90 42.43 -0.27
CA GLU A 287 48.01 43.07 0.76
C GLU A 287 46.97 43.97 0.07
N SER A 288 45.67 43.92 0.35
CA SER A 288 44.94 43.50 1.55
C SER A 288 43.43 43.30 1.25
N GLU A 289 42.73 42.69 2.22
CA GLU A 289 41.36 43.04 2.73
C GLU A 289 40.16 42.93 1.77
N SER A 290 38.94 42.59 2.19
CA SER A 290 38.24 42.54 3.49
C SER A 290 36.92 41.80 3.23
N GLU A 291 36.56 40.82 4.06
CA GLU A 291 35.50 40.91 5.09
C GLU A 291 34.25 40.11 4.69
N GLU A 292 34.08 39.03 5.44
CA GLU A 292 32.84 38.28 5.63
C GLU A 292 31.93 39.08 6.57
N GLU A 293 30.64 39.18 6.26
CA GLU A 293 29.61 39.32 7.30
C GLU A 293 28.54 38.25 7.11
N SER A 294 28.52 37.39 8.12
CA SER A 294 27.50 36.40 8.46
C SER A 294 26.31 37.09 9.10
N SER A 295 25.10 36.63 8.80
CA SER A 295 23.96 36.78 9.71
C SER A 295 23.12 35.51 9.70
N GLU A 296 23.35 34.68 10.71
CA GLU A 296 22.45 33.65 11.20
C GLU A 296 21.17 34.28 11.78
N VAL A 297 20.02 33.66 11.55
CA VAL A 297 18.79 33.95 12.30
C VAL A 297 18.17 32.65 12.82
N ASP A 298 18.07 32.63 14.15
CA ASP A 298 17.43 31.65 15.04
C ASP A 298 15.97 31.36 14.66
N CYS A 299 15.59 30.08 14.66
CA CYS A 299 14.21 29.63 14.62
C CYS A 299 13.74 29.26 16.02
N GLN A 300 12.77 30.01 16.53
CA GLN A 300 12.09 29.73 17.80
C GLN A 300 11.07 28.59 17.67
N ASP A 301 11.16 27.73 18.67
CA ASP A 301 10.35 26.59 19.03
C ASP A 301 8.86 26.98 19.22
N SER A 302 7.93 26.17 18.70
CA SER A 302 6.50 26.29 19.00
C SER A 302 5.89 24.91 19.20
N VAL A 303 5.80 24.57 20.49
CA VAL A 303 5.12 23.42 21.08
C VAL A 303 3.61 23.52 20.82
N MET A 304 3.03 22.56 20.10
CA MET A 304 1.57 22.39 20.04
C MET A 304 1.06 21.70 21.30
N GLN A 305 0.23 22.41 22.07
CA GLN A 305 -0.55 21.87 23.17
C GLN A 305 -1.73 21.04 22.66
N PHE A 306 -1.86 19.81 23.15
CA PHE A 306 -3.08 19.01 23.11
C PHE A 306 -4.13 19.56 24.09
N SER A 307 -5.41 19.54 23.70
CA SER A 307 -6.53 19.59 24.64
C SER A 307 -7.68 18.66 24.21
N PRO A 308 -8.43 18.02 25.14
CA PRO A 308 -9.27 16.85 24.86
C PRO A 308 -10.79 17.11 24.80
N ARG A 309 -11.53 16.08 24.33
CA ARG A 309 -12.99 15.84 24.28
C ARG A 309 -13.90 16.58 25.30
N SER A 310 -15.08 16.98 24.82
CA SER A 310 -16.40 16.86 25.51
C SER A 310 -17.54 16.99 24.47
N GLN A 311 -18.31 15.93 24.20
CA GLN A 311 -19.63 15.56 24.74
C GLN A 311 -20.85 16.18 24.02
N LEU A 312 -21.69 15.26 23.51
CA LEU A 312 -23.17 15.22 23.53
C LEU A 312 -23.92 16.55 23.48
N GLU A 313 -24.73 16.74 22.43
CA GLU A 313 -26.07 17.32 22.59
C GLU A 313 -27.05 16.82 21.53
N THR A 314 -28.23 16.50 22.05
CA THR A 314 -29.49 16.05 21.46
C THR A 314 -30.02 16.90 20.30
N PHE A 315 -30.68 16.26 19.32
CA PHE A 315 -31.73 16.90 18.53
C PHE A 315 -33.00 16.06 18.54
N GLN A 316 -34.10 16.79 18.77
CA GLN A 316 -35.50 16.37 18.82
C GLN A 316 -36.02 15.81 17.50
#